data_AF-A0A3R9UED8-F1
#
_entry.id   AF-A0A3R9UED8-F1
#
_cell.length_a   1.000
_cell.length_b   1.000
_cell.length_c   1.000
_cell.angle_alpha   90.00
_cell.angle_beta   90.00
_cell.angle_gamma   90.00
#
_symmetry.space_group_name_H-M   'P 1'
#
loop_
_entity.id
_entity.type
_entity.pdbx_description
1 polymer ?
#
loop_
_entity_poly.entity_id
_entity_poly.type
_entity_poly.pdbx_seq_one_letter_code
_entity_poly.pdbx_strand_id
1 'polypeptide(L)' 'NINAVSKQYINAENTLSVPGRTLLDVGARYSTKVENHPVTFRANIYNLTNKAYWAQPQLTNLALGAPRTYMLSVSYDF' A
#
# COMPACT_ATOMS: atom_id res chain seq x y z
N ASN A 1 3.20 -6.07 6.86
CA ASN A 1 2.43 -6.79 5.83
C ASN A 1 3.34 -6.94 4.59
N ILE A 2 3.32 -8.10 3.94
CA ILE A 2 4.10 -8.37 2.72
C ILE A 2 3.13 -8.84 1.64
N ASN A 3 3.15 -8.18 0.49
CA ASN A 3 2.36 -8.56 -0.68
C ASN A 3 3.31 -8.88 -1.84
N ALA A 4 3.38 -10.15 -2.26
CA ALA A 4 4.22 -10.61 -3.35
C ALA A 4 3.37 -11.22 -4.48
N VAL A 5 3.60 -10.75 -5.70
CA VAL A 5 2.94 -11.26 -6.91
C VAL A 5 3.97 -11.52 -8.01
N SER A 6 3.71 -12.53 -8.84
CA SER A 6 4.54 -12.89 -9.99
C SER A 6 4.26 -11.97 -11.20
N LYS A 7 4.97 -12.23 -12.31
CA LYS A 7 4.85 -11.48 -13.56
C LYS A 7 3.42 -11.48 -14.11
N GLN A 8 3.07 -10.44 -14.85
CA GLN A 8 1.76 -10.30 -15.51
C GLN A 8 1.97 -10.00 -16.99
N TYR A 9 1.22 -10.67 -17.86
CA TYR A 9 1.15 -10.31 -19.29
C TYR A 9 0.23 -9.10 -19.48
N ILE A 10 0.57 -8.23 -20.43
CA ILE A 10 -0.13 -6.97 -20.69
C ILE A 10 -0.96 -7.04 -21.99
N ASN A 11 -0.72 -8.07 -22.81
CA ASN A 11 -1.44 -8.32 -24.05
C ASN A 11 -1.86 -9.79 -24.17
N ALA A 12 -2.89 -10.05 -24.98
CA ALA A 12 -3.46 -11.39 -25.15
C ALA A 12 -2.51 -12.34 -25.90
N GLU A 13 -1.61 -11.80 -26.72
CA GLU A 13 -0.59 -12.56 -27.45
C GLU A 13 0.55 -13.04 -26.52
N ASN A 14 0.55 -12.63 -25.24
CA ASN A 14 1.56 -12.99 -24.25
C ASN A 14 3.01 -12.63 -24.64
N THR A 15 3.19 -11.64 -25.50
CA THR A 15 4.52 -11.17 -25.92
C THR A 15 5.05 -10.01 -25.06
N LEU A 16 4.19 -9.32 -24.33
CA LEU A 16 4.55 -8.23 -23.41
C LEU A 16 4.21 -8.61 -21.98
N SER A 17 5.19 -8.49 -21.08
CA SER A 17 4.99 -8.77 -19.65
C SER A 17 5.68 -7.75 -18.76
N VAL A 18 5.11 -7.54 -17.58
CA VAL A 18 5.73 -6.79 -16.47
C VAL A 18 6.24 -7.77 -15.42
N PRO A 19 7.38 -7.48 -14.78
CA PRO A 19 7.94 -8.35 -13.75
C PRO A 19 7.03 -8.43 -12.51
N GLY A 20 7.23 -9.51 -11.74
CA GLY A 20 6.65 -9.59 -10.40
C GLY A 20 7.16 -8.48 -9.49
N ARG A 21 6.41 -8.20 -8.43
CA ARG A 21 6.79 -7.21 -7.41
C ARG A 21 6.44 -7.71 -6.02
N THR A 22 7.19 -7.20 -5.05
CA THR A 22 6.93 -7.35 -3.62
C THR A 22 6.78 -5.96 -3.01
N LEU A 23 5.64 -5.71 -2.40
CA LEU A 23 5.35 -4.50 -1.63
C LEU A 23 5.37 -4.83 -0.14
N LEU A 24 5.93 -3.91 0.64
CA LEU A 24 6.00 -4.01 2.08
C LEU A 24 5.23 -2.86 2.69
N ASP A 25 4.36 -3.15 3.66
CA ASP A 25 3.64 -2.14 4.42
C ASP A 25 3.92 -2.34 5.91
N VAL A 26 4.08 -1.22 6.63
CA VAL A 26 4.33 -1.21 8.07
C VAL A 26 3.36 -0.29 8.77
N GLY A 27 3.02 -0.61 10.00
CA GLY A 27 2.10 0.18 10.79
C GLY A 27 2.37 0.08 12.28
N ALA A 28 2.11 1.15 12.99
CA ALA A 28 2.15 1.25 14.45
C ALA A 28 0.82 1.80 14.95
N ARG A 29 0.37 1.30 16.10
CA ARG A 29 -0.84 1.75 16.78
C ARG A 29 -0.57 1.90 18.25
N TYR A 30 -1.00 3.03 18.82
CA TYR A 30 -0.93 3.29 20.26
C TYR A 30 -2.31 3.67 20.76
N SER A 31 -2.84 2.89 21.71
CA SER A 31 -4.13 3.12 22.34
C SER A 31 -3.91 3.44 23.82
N THR A 32 -4.45 4.57 24.27
CA THR A 32 -4.32 5.08 25.64
C THR A 32 -5.63 5.72 26.08
N LYS A 33 -5.65 6.28 27.30
CA LYS A 33 -6.73 7.14 27.79
C LYS A 33 -6.18 8.52 28.11
N VAL A 34 -6.91 9.57 27.76
CA VAL A 34 -6.64 10.96 28.12
C VAL A 34 -7.86 11.46 28.88
N GLU A 35 -7.70 11.88 30.13
CA GLU A 35 -8.83 12.29 30.98
C GLU A 35 -9.95 11.23 31.03
N ASN A 36 -9.57 9.96 31.13
CA ASN A 36 -10.46 8.78 31.10
C ASN A 36 -11.20 8.50 29.77
N HIS A 37 -10.97 9.32 28.74
CA HIS A 37 -11.50 9.10 27.39
C HIS A 37 -10.54 8.25 26.55
N PRO A 38 -11.00 7.16 25.90
CA PRO A 38 -10.18 6.37 24.99
C PRO A 38 -9.64 7.19 23.82
N VAL A 39 -8.33 7.12 23.59
CA VAL A 39 -7.66 7.76 22.45
C VAL A 39 -6.81 6.72 21.74
N THR A 40 -6.87 6.67 20.40
CA THR A 40 -6.00 5.81 19.60
C THR A 40 -5.31 6.57 18.49
N PHE A 41 -3.98 6.47 18.47
CA PHE A 41 -3.09 6.95 17.41
C PHE A 41 -2.73 5.81 16.47
N ARG A 42 -2.78 6.04 15.17
CA ARG A 42 -2.38 5.07 14.14
C ARG A 42 -1.45 5.74 13.13
N ALA A 43 -0.37 5.06 12.79
CA ALA A 43 0.56 5.46 11.75
C ALA A 43 0.85 4.28 10.84
N ASN A 44 0.59 4.42 9.55
CA ASN A 44 0.84 3.40 8.54
C ASN A 44 1.71 3.97 7.41
N ILE A 45 2.58 3.13 6.85
CA ILE A 45 3.34 3.41 5.64
C ILE A 45 3.07 2.27 4.66
N TYR A 46 2.47 2.63 3.52
CA TYR A 46 2.24 1.73 2.39
C TYR A 46 3.36 1.88 1.37
N ASN A 47 3.74 0.78 0.70
CA ASN A 47 4.88 0.72 -0.21
C ASN A 47 6.15 1.32 0.45
N LEU A 48 6.53 0.74 1.59
CA LEU A 48 7.65 1.17 2.43
C LEU A 48 8.95 1.30 1.63
N THR A 49 9.22 0.41 0.68
CA THR A 49 10.43 0.44 -0.15
C THR A 49 10.38 1.48 -1.27
N ASN A 50 9.24 2.17 -1.44
CA ASN A 50 8.97 3.10 -2.53
C ASN A 50 9.25 2.49 -3.91
N LYS A 51 8.86 1.24 -4.10
CA LYS A 51 9.09 0.53 -5.36
C LYS A 51 8.22 1.17 -6.44
N ALA A 52 8.86 1.69 -7.49
CA ALA A 52 8.18 2.00 -8.74
C ALA A 52 7.90 0.69 -9.48
N TYR A 53 6.65 0.45 -9.85
CA TYR A 53 6.24 -0.72 -10.61
C TYR A 53 5.11 -0.36 -11.57
N TRP A 54 5.10 -1.07 -12.70
CA TRP A 54 4.04 -1.02 -13.68
C TRP A 54 2.96 -2.04 -13.34
N ALA A 55 1.69 -1.64 -13.45
CA ALA A 55 0.53 -2.51 -13.37
C ALA A 55 -0.46 -2.15 -14.48
N GLN A 56 -1.33 -3.08 -14.86
CA GLN A 56 -2.34 -2.86 -15.88
C GLN A 56 -3.64 -2.33 -15.25
N PRO A 57 -4.02 -1.06 -15.47
CA PRO A 57 -5.31 -0.53 -15.05
C PRO A 57 -6.42 -0.95 -16.04
N GLN A 58 -7.66 -0.53 -15.77
CA GLN A 58 -8.72 -0.63 -16.77
C GLN A 58 -8.45 0.37 -17.92
N LEU A 59 -8.80 -0.02 -19.16
CA LEU A 59 -8.81 0.80 -20.38
C LEU A 59 -7.45 1.28 -20.93
N THR A 60 -6.34 1.17 -20.18
CA THR A 60 -4.98 1.50 -20.68
C THR A 60 -4.00 0.38 -20.34
N ASN A 61 -2.91 0.27 -21.12
CA ASN A 61 -1.98 -0.86 -20.98
C ASN A 61 -1.18 -0.81 -19.68
N LEU A 62 -0.75 0.36 -19.23
CA LEU A 62 0.16 0.50 -18.08
C LEU A 62 -0.11 1.78 -17.29
N ALA A 63 -0.14 1.65 -15.96
CA ALA A 63 -0.09 2.74 -15.02
C ALA A 63 0.93 2.45 -13.92
N LEU A 64 1.53 3.50 -13.37
CA LEU A 64 2.40 3.39 -12.22
C LEU A 64 1.59 3.03 -10.97
N GLY A 65 2.11 2.09 -10.20
CA GLY A 65 1.61 1.79 -8.87
C GLY A 65 1.74 2.97 -7.91
N ALA A 66 0.95 2.95 -6.83
CA ALA A 66 1.01 3.99 -5.82
C ALA A 66 2.42 4.11 -5.20
N PRO A 67 2.97 5.32 -5.04
CA PRO A 67 4.25 5.54 -4.40
C PRO A 67 4.14 5.27 -2.89
N ARG A 68 5.26 5.40 -2.18
CA ARG A 68 5.28 5.37 -0.72
C ARG A 68 4.24 6.37 -0.17
N THR A 69 3.32 5.87 0.63
CA THR A 69 2.22 6.67 1.18
C THR A 69 2.22 6.58 2.70
N TYR A 70 2.18 7.75 3.36
CA TYR A 70 2.09 7.87 4.82
C TYR A 70 0.64 8.17 5.21
N MET A 71 0.10 7.44 6.18
CA MET A 71 -1.24 7.65 6.70
C MET A 71 -1.20 7.78 8.21
N LEU A 72 -1.79 8.86 8.74
CA LEU A 72 -1.87 9.15 10.16
C LEU A 72 -3.34 9.35 10.54
N SER A 73 -3.78 8.75 11.64
CA SER A 73 -5.11 9.00 12.18
C SER A 73 -5.12 8.99 13.71
N VAL A 74 -6.03 9.77 14.26
CA VAL A 74 -6.32 9.85 15.69
C VAL A 74 -7.82 9.67 15.86
N SER A 75 -8.24 8.80 16.78
CA SER A 75 -9.63 8.65 17.20
C SER A 75 -9.74 8.96 18.69
N TYR A 76 -10.81 9.66 19.06
CA TYR A 76 -11.15 10.03 20.43
C TYR A 76 -12.62 9.69 20.68
N ASP A 77 -12.90 9.00 21.78
CA ASP A 77 -14.26 8.62 22.17
C ASP A 77 -14.74 9.56 23.30
N PHE A 78 -15.86 10.28 23.08
CA PHE A 78 -16.46 11.24 24.02
C PHE A 78 -17.33 10.56 25.09
#